data_AF-A0A2E2WIE5-F1
#
_entry.id   AF-A0A2E2WIE5-F1
#
_cell.length_a   1.000
_cell.length_b   1.000
_cell.length_c   1.000
_cell.angle_alpha   90.00
_cell.angle_beta   90.00
_cell.angle_gamma   90.00
#
_symmetry.space_group_name_H-M   'P 1'
#
loop_
_entity.id
_entity.type
_entity.pdbx_description
1 polymer ?
#
loop_
_entity_poly.entity_id
_entity_poly.type
_entity_poly.pdbx_seq_one_letter_code
_entity_poly.pdbx_strand_id
1 'polypeptide(L)'
;MDWFIKILSLIIFSLLGGILFSTTVNILIAMGAMDGLDTSVSFGADMTQKAVIVWLICVLAGFGSLFIKQKWRYVITLAPLYLPSLFTIIYALNAQ
;
A
#
# COMPACT_ATOMS: atom_id res chain seq x y z
N MET A 1 7.91 19.05 -19.76
CA MET A 1 6.64 19.11 -19.00
C MET A 1 6.17 17.72 -18.58
N ASP A 2 6.27 16.72 -19.45
CA ASP A 2 5.78 15.35 -19.19
C ASP A 2 6.43 14.63 -18.00
N TRP A 3 7.72 14.86 -17.73
CA TRP A 3 8.41 14.21 -16.60
C TRP A 3 7.89 14.68 -15.23
N PHE A 4 7.57 15.96 -15.12
CA PHE A 4 7.01 16.54 -13.90
C PHE A 4 5.63 15.94 -13.58
N ILE A 5 4.77 15.82 -14.58
CA ILE A 5 3.43 15.22 -14.43
C ILE A 5 3.53 13.77 -13.97
N LYS A 6 4.50 13.01 -14.49
CA LYS A 6 4.70 11.60 -14.13
C LYS A 6 5.15 11.45 -12.67
N ILE A 7 6.11 12.25 -12.24
CA ILE A 7 6.57 12.25 -10.84
C ILE A 7 5.44 12.70 -9.91
N LEU A 8 4.72 13.76 -10.28
CA LEU A 8 3.57 14.25 -9.52
C LEU A 8 2.48 13.17 -9.39
N SER A 9 2.18 12.45 -10.47
CA SER A 9 1.21 11.35 -10.42
C SER A 9 1.64 10.24 -9.46
N LEU A 10 2.93 9.91 -9.41
CA LEU A 10 3.45 8.89 -8.49
C LEU A 10 3.32 9.34 -7.03
N ILE A 11 3.61 10.60 -6.74
CA ILE A 11 3.41 11.19 -5.39
C ILE A 11 1.93 11.14 -5.00
N ILE A 12 1.03 11.54 -5.90
CA ILE A 12 -0.42 11.52 -5.66
C ILE A 12 -0.89 10.08 -5.39
N PHE A 13 -0.54 9.11 -6.24
CA PHE A 13 -0.92 7.71 -6.04
C PHE A 13 -0.34 7.14 -4.74
N SER A 14 0.87 7.54 -4.38
CA SER A 14 1.53 7.14 -3.14
C SER A 14 0.79 7.67 -1.90
N LEU A 15 0.35 8.93 -1.91
CA LEU A 15 -0.43 9.53 -0.83
C LEU A 15 -1.83 8.92 -0.73
N LEU A 16 -2.50 8.74 -1.88
CA LEU A 16 -3.80 8.07 -1.95
C LEU A 16 -3.71 6.62 -1.44
N GLY A 17 -2.58 5.93 -1.69
CA GLY A 17 -2.32 4.60 -1.15
C GLY A 17 -2.29 4.57 0.38
N GLY A 18 -1.70 5.60 1.02
CA GLY A 18 -1.73 5.74 2.47
C GLY A 18 -3.14 5.94 3.03
N ILE A 19 -3.98 6.74 2.34
CA ILE A 19 -5.39 6.92 2.70
C ILE A 19 -6.15 5.60 2.54
N LEU A 20 -5.97 4.92 1.41
CA LEU A 20 -6.61 3.63 1.15
C LEU A 20 -6.21 2.59 2.20
N PHE A 21 -4.94 2.55 2.59
CA PHE A 21 -4.44 1.69 3.67
C PHE A 21 -5.14 2.00 4.99
N SER A 22 -5.19 3.27 5.41
CA SER A 22 -5.85 3.68 6.66
C SER A 22 -7.33 3.29 6.68
N THR A 23 -8.05 3.56 5.58
CA THR A 23 -9.46 3.15 5.43
C THR A 23 -9.61 1.63 5.49
N THR A 24 -8.71 0.88 4.85
CA THR A 24 -8.72 -0.60 4.86
C THR A 24 -8.56 -1.14 6.28
N VAL A 25 -7.61 -0.61 7.05
CA VAL A 25 -7.40 -0.98 8.45
C VAL A 25 -8.64 -0.68 9.29
N ASN A 26 -9.22 0.52 9.16
CA ASN A 26 -10.44 0.88 9.89
C ASN A 26 -11.62 -0.05 9.57
N ILE A 27 -11.77 -0.47 8.31
CA ILE A 27 -12.79 -1.44 7.90
C ILE A 27 -12.53 -2.81 8.55
N LEU A 28 -11.29 -3.30 8.52
CA LEU A 28 -10.93 -4.60 9.12
C LEU A 28 -11.18 -4.62 10.64
N ILE A 29 -10.88 -3.50 11.33
CA ILE A 29 -11.20 -3.32 12.75
C ILE A 29 -12.72 -3.34 12.95
N ALA A 30 -13.47 -2.54 12.18
CA ALA A 30 -14.93 -2.46 12.31
C ALA A 30 -15.66 -3.78 12.01
N MET A 31 -15.07 -4.64 11.17
CA MET A 31 -15.60 -5.97 10.85
C MET A 31 -15.23 -7.03 11.91
N GLY A 32 -14.50 -6.67 12.96
CA GLY A 32 -13.99 -7.62 13.95
C GLY A 32 -12.98 -8.60 13.39
N ALA A 33 -12.46 -8.36 12.17
CA ALA A 33 -11.43 -9.21 11.56
C ALA A 33 -10.09 -9.14 12.32
N MET A 34 -9.95 -8.14 13.20
CA MET A 34 -8.81 -7.94 14.08
C MET A 34 -9.14 -8.18 15.56
N ASP A 35 -10.38 -8.57 15.92
CA ASP A 35 -10.85 -8.73 17.31
C ASP A 35 -10.34 -10.01 18.00
N GLY A 36 -9.86 -11.01 17.23
CA GLY A 36 -9.26 -12.24 17.78
C GLY A 36 -7.82 -12.09 18.28
N LEU A 37 -7.20 -10.93 18.06
CA LEU A 37 -5.85 -10.60 18.49
C LEU A 37 -5.97 -9.61 19.64
N ASP A 38 -6.18 -10.15 20.84
CA ASP A 38 -6.12 -9.39 22.07
C ASP A 38 -4.85 -8.51 22.08
N THR A 39 -5.05 -7.20 21.99
CA THR A 39 -4.29 -6.14 22.69
C THR A 39 -2.76 -6.10 22.60
N SER A 40 -2.10 -6.77 21.66
CA SER A 40 -0.71 -6.39 21.36
C SER A 40 -0.71 -5.22 20.38
N VAL A 41 -0.33 -4.03 20.87
CA VAL A 41 0.22 -2.95 20.02
C VAL A 41 1.19 -3.51 18.97
N SER A 42 1.80 -4.67 19.25
CA SER A 42 2.67 -5.41 18.34
C SER A 42 2.02 -5.85 17.01
N PHE A 43 0.77 -6.34 16.96
CA PHE A 43 0.22 -6.86 15.70
C PHE A 43 -0.09 -5.73 14.72
N GLY A 44 -0.82 -4.71 15.18
CA GLY A 44 -1.12 -3.52 14.37
C GLY A 44 0.16 -2.79 13.94
N ALA A 45 1.14 -2.66 14.84
CA ALA A 45 2.43 -2.06 14.53
C ALA A 45 3.25 -2.89 13.53
N ASP A 46 3.33 -4.22 13.70
CA ASP A 46 4.04 -5.13 12.80
C ASP A 46 3.40 -5.15 11.41
N MET A 47 2.07 -5.25 11.34
CA MET A 47 1.33 -5.18 10.09
C MET A 47 1.56 -3.85 9.38
N THR A 48 1.50 -2.73 10.10
CA THR A 48 1.76 -1.40 9.54
C THR A 48 3.21 -1.28 9.08
N GLN A 49 4.18 -1.76 9.86
CA GLN A 49 5.60 -1.73 9.50
C GLN A 49 5.85 -2.53 8.22
N LYS A 50 5.29 -3.74 8.11
CA LYS A 50 5.40 -4.56 6.89
C LYS A 50 4.68 -3.91 5.70
N ALA A 51 3.50 -3.32 5.90
CA ALA A 51 2.79 -2.60 4.85
C ALA A 51 3.57 -1.36 4.36
N VAL A 52 4.27 -0.65 5.25
CA VAL A 52 5.18 0.46 4.89
C VAL A 52 6.35 -0.05 4.07
N ILE A 53 6.93 -1.20 4.39
CA ILE A 53 7.99 -1.81 3.58
C ILE A 53 7.46 -2.15 2.18
N VAL A 54 6.28 -2.76 2.08
CA VAL A 54 5.62 -3.04 0.80
C VAL A 54 5.40 -1.75 0.02
N TRP A 55 4.90 -0.70 0.66
CA TRP A 55 4.71 0.62 0.05
C TRP A 55 6.02 1.21 -0.48
N LEU A 56 7.10 1.18 0.30
CA LEU A 56 8.43 1.66 -0.12
C LEU A 56 8.95 0.90 -1.35
N ILE A 57 8.82 -0.42 -1.37
CA ILE A 57 9.21 -1.25 -2.52
C ILE A 57 8.39 -0.87 -3.75
N CYS A 58 7.09 -0.62 -3.59
CA CYS A 58 6.21 -0.19 -4.67
C CYS A 58 6.57 1.20 -5.20
N VAL A 59 6.93 2.14 -4.32
CA VAL A 59 7.37 3.50 -4.71
C VAL A 59 8.66 3.43 -5.51
N LEU A 60 9.63 2.61 -5.09
CA LEU A 60 10.88 2.38 -5.83
C LEU A 60 10.62 1.73 -7.20
N ALA A 61 9.76 0.72 -7.25
CA ALA A 61 9.34 0.09 -8.51
C ALA A 61 8.62 1.08 -9.43
N GLY A 62 7.74 1.91 -8.87
CA GLY A 62 7.05 2.98 -9.59
C GLY A 62 8.01 4.02 -10.14
N PHE A 63 9.05 4.40 -9.38
CA PHE A 63 10.11 5.27 -9.85
C PHE A 63 10.90 4.64 -10.99
N GLY A 64 11.28 3.36 -10.87
CA GLY A 64 11.90 2.59 -11.94
C GLY A 64 11.01 2.47 -13.19
N SER A 65 9.69 2.42 -13.01
CA SER A 65 8.74 2.35 -14.12
C SER A 65 8.75 3.60 -15.01
N LEU A 66 9.23 4.74 -14.50
CA LEU A 66 9.33 5.97 -15.29
C LEU A 66 10.26 5.85 -16.50
N PHE A 67 11.19 4.89 -16.47
CA PHE A 67 12.14 4.60 -17.55
C PHE A 67 11.63 3.53 -18.54
N ILE A 68 10.51 2.87 -18.23
CA ILE A 68 9.94 1.79 -19.04
C ILE A 68 8.99 2.37 -20.10
N LYS A 69 9.14 1.98 -21.36
CA LYS A 69 8.25 2.44 -22.46
C LYS A 69 7.05 1.53 -22.73
N GLN A 70 6.98 0.37 -22.07
CA GLN A 70 5.96 -0.65 -22.29
C GLN A 70 4.67 -0.37 -21.50
N LYS A 71 3.55 -0.99 -21.94
CA LYS A 71 2.22 -0.85 -21.31
C LYS A 71 2.20 -1.19 -19.81
N TRP A 72 3.09 -2.10 -19.37
CA TRP A 72 3.25 -2.50 -17.97
C TRP A 72 3.63 -1.36 -17.03
N ARG A 73 4.16 -0.24 -17.55
CA ARG A 73 4.51 0.93 -16.77
C ARG A 73 3.35 1.44 -15.91
N TYR A 74 2.13 1.49 -16.44
CA TYR A 74 0.97 2.00 -15.70
C TYR A 74 0.61 1.13 -14.51
N VAL A 75 0.71 -0.20 -14.66
CA VAL A 75 0.47 -1.16 -13.58
C VAL A 75 1.47 -0.93 -12.45
N ILE A 76 2.75 -0.75 -12.78
CA ILE A 76 3.81 -0.52 -11.79
C ILE A 76 3.69 0.88 -11.15
N THR A 77 3.23 1.88 -11.90
CA THR A 77 3.00 3.24 -11.36
C THR A 77 1.83 3.27 -10.36
N LEU A 78 0.82 2.43 -10.56
CA LEU A 78 -0.34 2.30 -9.66
C LEU A 78 -0.08 1.37 -8.47
N ALA A 79 1.01 0.60 -8.48
CA ALA A 79 1.38 -0.33 -7.43
C ALA A 79 1.36 0.27 -6.00
N PRO A 80 1.89 1.49 -5.75
CA PRO A 80 1.87 2.10 -4.41
C PRO A 80 0.46 2.42 -3.88
N LEU A 81 -0.53 2.52 -4.77
CA LEU A 81 -1.91 2.83 -4.40
C LEU A 81 -2.63 1.63 -3.78
N TYR A 82 -2.48 0.44 -4.36
CA TYR A 82 -3.30 -0.73 -4.01
C TYR A 82 -2.57 -1.82 -3.24
N LEU A 83 -1.27 -2.03 -3.51
CA LEU A 83 -0.53 -3.15 -2.93
C LEU A 83 -0.39 -3.10 -1.41
N PRO A 84 -0.18 -1.93 -0.75
CA PRO A 84 -0.15 -1.87 0.70
C PRO A 84 -1.47 -2.33 1.34
N SER A 85 -2.61 -1.87 0.81
CA SER A 85 -3.93 -2.29 1.29
C SER A 85 -4.23 -3.77 1.04
N LEU A 86 -3.89 -4.27 -0.15
CA LEU A 86 -4.04 -5.70 -0.46
C LEU A 86 -3.19 -6.56 0.46
N PHE A 87 -1.96 -6.14 0.74
CA PHE A 87 -1.10 -6.79 1.72
C PHE A 87 -1.75 -6.84 3.10
N THR A 88 -2.29 -5.72 3.59
CA THR A 88 -2.98 -5.66 4.90
C THR A 88 -4.13 -6.65 4.98
N ILE A 89 -4.96 -6.75 3.93
CA ILE A 89 -6.09 -7.69 3.89
C ILE A 89 -5.59 -9.13 3.96
N ILE A 90 -4.62 -9.49 3.12
CA ILE A 90 -4.05 -10.85 3.09
C ILE A 90 -3.38 -11.19 4.42
N TYR A 91 -2.65 -10.23 4.99
CA TYR A 91 -1.95 -10.39 6.27
C TYR A 91 -2.94 -10.60 7.42
N ALA A 92 -4.00 -9.79 7.48
CA ALA A 92 -5.06 -9.93 8.47
C ALA A 92 -5.79 -11.28 8.34
N LEU A 93 -6.11 -11.71 7.11
CA LEU A 93 -6.77 -13.00 6.86
C LEU A 93 -5.88 -14.20 7.21
N ASN A 94 -4.57 -14.13 7.00
CA ASN A 94 -3.63 -15.20 7.37
C ASN A 94 -3.33 -15.25 8.87
N ALA A 95 -3.67 -14.21 9.62
CA ALA A 95 -3.43 -14.13 11.06
C ALA A 95 -4.61 -14.65 11.90
N GLN A 96 -5.76 -14.92 11.26
CA GLN A 96 -6.93 -15.60 11.84
C GLN A 96 -6.75 -17.11 11.84
#